data_AF-A0A090Z135-F1
#
_entry.id   AF-A0A090Z135-F1
#
_cell.length_a   1.000
_cell.length_b   1.000
_cell.length_c   1.000
_cell.angle_alpha   90.00
_cell.angle_beta   90.00
_cell.angle_gamma   90.00
#
_symmetry.space_group_name_H-M   'P 1'
#
loop_
_entity.id
_entity.type
_entity.pdbx_description
1 polymer ?
#
loop_
_entity_poly.entity_id
_entity_poly.type
_entity_poly.pdbx_seq_one_letter_code
_entity_poly.pdbx_strand_id
1 'polypeptide(L)'
;MAATLFIVVISQIEKLPVFLDQVIKVIPIYIAFMVIMPLIAKLFTLDVGSGRALIFSSATRNSLVVLPLGLALPEISTLVAAIIVTQTIVELISELIYIRIVPNVLLRDKAINHDKPSV
;
A
#
# COMPACT_ATOMS: atom_id res chain seq x y z
N MET A 1 -7.78 14.42 -4.70
CA MET A 1 -6.86 13.64 -3.84
C MET A 1 -5.39 13.95 -4.11
N ALA A 2 -4.89 13.87 -5.35
CA ALA A 2 -3.47 14.04 -5.65
C ALA A 2 -2.85 15.35 -5.12
N ALA A 3 -3.55 16.49 -5.27
CA ALA A 3 -3.09 17.77 -4.71
C ALA A 3 -3.00 17.76 -3.18
N THR A 4 -3.97 17.13 -2.49
CA THR A 4 -3.96 16.96 -1.03
C THR A 4 -2.75 16.14 -0.57
N LEU A 5 -2.50 15.01 -1.23
CA LEU A 5 -1.32 14.17 -0.94
C LEU A 5 -0.03 14.95 -1.19
N PHE A 6 0.05 15.68 -2.30
CA PHE A 6 1.21 16.49 -2.64
C PHE A 6 1.50 17.56 -1.57
N ILE A 7 0.48 18.31 -1.14
CA ILE A 7 0.61 19.33 -0.09
C ILE A 7 1.04 18.70 1.24
N VAL A 8 0.42 17.58 1.63
CA VAL A 8 0.74 16.88 2.88
C VAL A 8 2.17 16.34 2.85
N VAL A 9 2.59 15.70 1.75
CA VAL A 9 3.94 15.16 1.61
C VAL A 9 4.98 16.27 1.67
N ILE A 10 4.81 17.37 0.93
CA ILE A 10 5.75 18.51 0.96
C ILE A 10 5.84 19.13 2.35
N SER A 11 4.72 19.30 3.05
CA SER A 11 4.71 19.88 4.40
C SER A 11 5.44 19.02 5.44
N GLN A 12 5.60 17.72 5.19
CA GLN A 12 6.16 16.76 6.15
C GLN A 12 7.55 16.24 5.74
N ILE A 13 7.96 16.42 4.47
CA ILE A 13 9.23 15.87 3.96
C ILE A 13 10.46 16.48 4.64
N GLU A 14 10.37 17.75 5.07
CA GLU A 14 11.45 18.43 5.79
C GLU A 14 11.74 17.80 7.17
N LYS A 15 10.80 17.01 7.70
CA LYS A 15 10.93 16.35 9.01
C LYS A 15 11.59 14.98 8.94
N LEU A 16 11.66 14.37 7.74
CA LEU A 16 12.27 13.05 7.54
C LEU A 16 13.77 13.01 7.93
N PRO A 17 14.61 14.00 7.55
CA PRO A 17 16.05 13.97 7.84
C PRO A 17 16.38 13.84 9.34
N VAL A 18 15.53 14.38 10.22
CA VAL A 18 15.73 14.37 11.67
C VAL A 18 15.60 12.97 12.27
N PHE A 19 14.82 12.09 11.63
CA PHE A 19 14.49 10.75 12.15
C PHE A 19 14.86 9.62 11.16
N LEU A 20 15.82 9.85 10.26
CA LEU A 20 16.19 8.90 9.22
C LEU A 20 16.53 7.51 9.77
N ASP A 21 17.25 7.44 10.88
CA ASP A 21 17.64 6.16 11.50
C ASP A 21 16.44 5.33 11.96
N GLN A 22 15.38 5.99 12.47
CA GLN A 22 14.14 5.34 12.86
C GLN A 22 13.29 4.99 11.64
N VAL A 23 13.19 5.91 10.68
CA VAL A 23 12.40 5.76 9.46
C VAL A 23 12.90 4.58 8.62
N ILE A 24 14.21 4.46 8.42
CA ILE A 24 14.80 3.37 7.62
C ILE A 24 14.49 2.00 8.24
N LYS A 25 14.44 1.90 9.58
CA LYS A 25 14.15 0.65 10.29
C LYS A 25 12.72 0.15 10.08
N VAL A 26 11.76 1.04 9.82
CA VAL A 26 10.35 0.66 9.62
C VAL A 26 10.01 0.32 8.16
N ILE A 27 10.79 0.80 7.18
CA ILE A 27 10.57 0.52 5.76
C ILE A 27 10.44 -0.99 5.46
N PRO A 28 11.33 -1.88 5.96
CA PRO A 28 11.21 -3.32 5.73
C PRO A 28 9.88 -3.90 6.23
N ILE A 29 9.32 -3.37 7.31
CA ILE A 29 8.04 -3.81 7.86
C ILE A 29 6.90 -3.46 6.89
N TYR A 30 6.93 -2.25 6.33
CA TYR A 30 5.93 -1.84 5.33
C TYR A 30 6.04 -2.64 4.04
N ILE A 31 7.25 -2.90 3.55
CA ILE A 31 7.48 -3.76 2.38
C ILE A 31 6.99 -5.19 2.67
N ALA A 32 7.32 -5.74 3.84
CA ALA A 32 6.86 -7.07 4.23
C ALA A 32 5.33 -7.13 4.30
N PHE A 33 4.68 -6.11 4.88
CA PHE A 33 3.22 -6.02 4.89
C PHE A 33 2.65 -6.05 3.48
N MET A 34 3.22 -5.28 2.55
CA MET A 34 2.81 -5.31 1.15
C MET A 34 2.92 -6.74 0.61
N VAL A 35 4.07 -7.39 0.71
CA VAL A 35 4.24 -8.77 0.19
C VAL A 35 3.29 -9.79 0.84
N ILE A 36 2.96 -9.66 2.11
CA ILE A 36 2.12 -10.60 2.86
C ILE A 36 0.65 -10.52 2.43
N MET A 37 0.10 -9.33 2.18
CA MET A 37 -1.34 -9.17 1.90
C MET A 37 -1.83 -9.97 0.68
N PRO A 38 -1.12 -10.00 -0.46
CA PRO A 38 -1.47 -10.87 -1.57
C PRO A 38 -1.39 -12.36 -1.28
N LEU A 39 -0.48 -12.79 -0.38
CA LEU A 39 -0.39 -14.18 0.04
C LEU A 39 -1.60 -14.58 0.88
N ILE A 40 -2.03 -13.69 1.78
CA ILE A 40 -3.25 -13.88 2.57
C ILE A 40 -4.48 -13.92 1.65
N ALA A 41 -4.57 -13.01 0.67
CA ALA A 41 -5.69 -12.99 -0.27
C ALA A 41 -5.83 -14.32 -1.06
N LYS A 42 -4.72 -15.02 -1.33
CA LYS A 42 -4.73 -16.35 -1.97
C LYS A 42 -5.27 -17.48 -1.09
N LEU A 43 -5.37 -17.28 0.22
CA LEU A 43 -5.96 -18.28 1.12
C LEU A 43 -7.49 -18.33 1.00
N PHE A 44 -8.11 -17.32 0.38
CA PHE A 44 -9.54 -17.26 0.14
C PHE A 44 -9.90 -17.75 -1.27
N THR A 45 -10.99 -18.47 -1.39
CA THR A 45 -11.55 -18.90 -2.68
C THR A 45 -12.38 -17.76 -3.28
N LEU A 46 -11.72 -16.84 -3.98
CA LEU A 46 -12.34 -15.67 -4.63
C LEU A 46 -12.23 -15.77 -6.15
N ASP A 47 -13.19 -15.19 -6.88
CA ASP A 47 -13.01 -14.94 -8.31
C ASP A 47 -11.90 -13.90 -8.54
N VAL A 48 -11.43 -13.79 -9.79
CA VAL A 48 -10.30 -12.89 -10.14
C VAL A 48 -10.61 -11.44 -9.78
N GLY A 49 -11.83 -10.96 -9.99
CA GLY A 49 -12.23 -9.59 -9.69
C GLY A 49 -12.19 -9.33 -8.18
N SER A 50 -12.87 -10.17 -7.40
CA SER A 50 -12.91 -10.04 -5.94
C SER A 50 -11.53 -10.24 -5.29
N GLY A 51 -10.72 -11.16 -5.81
CA GLY A 51 -9.35 -11.37 -5.35
C GLY A 51 -8.46 -10.15 -5.60
N ARG A 52 -8.56 -9.53 -6.79
CA ARG A 52 -7.85 -8.27 -7.09
C ARG A 52 -8.34 -7.16 -6.15
N ALA A 53 -9.66 -7.01 -5.97
CA ALA A 53 -10.23 -6.01 -5.07
C ALA A 53 -9.73 -6.18 -3.63
N LEU A 54 -9.66 -7.41 -3.12
CA LEU A 54 -9.12 -7.70 -1.79
C LEU A 54 -7.64 -7.32 -1.68
N ILE A 55 -6.81 -7.70 -2.66
CA ILE A 55 -5.37 -7.38 -2.66
C ILE A 55 -5.15 -5.87 -2.64
N PHE A 56 -5.82 -5.12 -3.52
CA PHE A 56 -5.68 -3.68 -3.57
C PHE A 56 -6.23 -3.03 -2.31
N SER A 57 -7.50 -3.22 -1.96
CA SER A 57 -8.13 -2.57 -0.80
C SER A 57 -7.42 -2.84 0.53
N SER A 58 -6.83 -4.02 0.69
CA SER A 58 -6.14 -4.40 1.92
C SER A 58 -4.71 -3.86 2.01
N ALA A 59 -4.08 -3.55 0.87
CA ALA A 59 -2.78 -2.92 0.79
C ALA A 59 -2.87 -1.38 0.84
N THR A 60 -3.97 -0.79 0.36
CA THR A 60 -4.16 0.66 0.24
C THR A 60 -4.92 1.22 1.45
N ARG A 61 -4.21 1.63 2.50
CA ARG A 61 -4.79 2.17 3.73
C ARG A 61 -4.53 3.67 3.82
N ASN A 62 -5.58 4.47 4.01
CA ASN A 62 -5.42 5.90 4.22
C ASN A 62 -4.87 6.19 5.63
N SER A 63 -3.54 6.17 5.76
CA SER A 63 -2.85 6.48 7.01
C SER A 63 -2.90 7.96 7.40
N LEU A 64 -3.23 8.86 6.46
CA LEU A 64 -3.38 10.27 6.79
C LEU A 64 -4.60 10.54 7.67
N VAL A 65 -5.59 9.63 7.70
CA VAL A 65 -6.73 9.72 8.64
C VAL A 65 -6.25 9.70 10.09
N VAL A 66 -5.16 8.99 10.40
CA VAL A 66 -4.60 8.93 11.77
C VAL A 66 -3.56 10.01 12.05
N LEU A 67 -3.15 10.79 11.04
CA LEU A 67 -2.15 11.85 11.21
C LEU A 67 -2.54 12.90 12.26
N PRO A 68 -3.79 13.41 12.32
CA PRO A 68 -4.19 14.37 13.36
C PRO A 68 -4.03 13.82 14.78
N LEU A 69 -4.31 12.52 14.97
CA LEU A 69 -4.11 11.84 16.25
C LEU A 69 -2.62 11.72 16.59
N GLY A 70 -1.78 11.40 15.59
CA GLY A 70 -0.33 11.36 15.76
C GLY A 70 0.26 12.73 16.13
N LEU A 71 -0.24 13.79 15.52
CA LEU A 71 0.19 15.16 15.81
C LEU A 71 -0.26 15.65 17.19
N ALA A 72 -1.31 15.05 17.77
CA ALA A 72 -1.78 15.35 19.12
C ALA A 72 -0.92 14.71 20.22
N LEU A 73 0.01 13.80 19.89
CA LEU A 73 0.86 13.12 20.87
C LEU A 73 1.98 14.05 21.39
N PRO A 74 2.15 14.18 22.72
CA PRO A 74 3.29 14.91 23.28
C PRO A 74 4.59 14.16 23.01
N GLU A 75 5.69 14.92 22.83
CA GLU A 75 7.07 14.45 22.62
C GLU A 75 7.38 13.69 21.31
N ILE A 76 6.44 12.90 20.78
CA ILE A 76 6.68 12.00 19.63
C ILE A 76 5.92 12.36 18.35
N SER A 77 5.12 13.43 18.36
CA SER A 77 4.27 13.84 17.22
C SER A 77 5.01 13.91 15.88
N THR A 78 6.22 14.46 15.88
CA THR A 78 7.01 14.65 14.66
C THR A 78 7.52 13.31 14.10
N LEU A 79 7.96 12.40 14.98
CA LEU A 79 8.38 11.06 14.58
C LEU A 79 7.19 10.26 14.01
N VAL A 80 6.03 10.30 14.68
CA VAL A 80 4.82 9.61 14.22
C VAL A 80 4.37 10.15 12.86
N ALA A 81 4.41 11.47 12.66
CA ALA A 81 4.11 12.09 11.37
C ALA A 81 5.06 11.60 10.26
N ALA A 82 6.36 11.54 10.53
CA ALA A 82 7.36 11.04 9.58
C ALA A 82 7.13 9.56 9.21
N ILE A 83 6.79 8.73 10.21
CA ILE A 83 6.45 7.31 10.03
C ILE A 83 5.21 7.14 9.15
N ILE A 84 4.14 7.88 9.42
CA ILE A 84 2.89 7.86 8.62
C ILE A 84 3.16 8.24 7.17
N VAL A 85 3.88 9.35 6.94
CA VAL A 85 4.19 9.83 5.59
C VAL A 85 5.09 8.83 4.85
N THR A 86 6.06 8.25 5.53
CA THR A 86 6.91 7.18 4.96
C THR A 86 6.05 6.00 4.52
N GLN A 87 5.09 5.58 5.36
CA GLN A 87 4.17 4.51 5.00
C GLN A 87 3.32 4.87 3.78
N THR A 88 2.79 6.09 3.67
CA THR A 88 2.06 6.55 2.47
C THR A 88 2.94 6.47 1.22
N ILE A 89 4.21 6.88 1.30
CA ILE A 89 5.13 6.81 0.15
C ILE A 89 5.40 5.36 -0.27
N VAL A 90 5.68 4.47 0.70
CA VAL A 90 5.90 3.05 0.43
C VAL A 90 4.66 2.40 -0.19
N GLU A 91 3.47 2.75 0.31
CA GLU A 91 2.19 2.29 -0.22
C GLU A 91 1.98 2.72 -1.68
N LEU A 92 2.16 4.01 -2.00
CA LEU A 92 2.01 4.51 -3.36
C LEU A 92 2.99 3.86 -4.35
N ILE A 93 4.25 3.65 -3.94
CA ILE A 93 5.23 2.94 -4.77
C ILE A 93 4.81 1.48 -4.98
N SER A 94 4.33 0.82 -3.92
CA SER A 94 3.88 -0.57 -3.97
C SER A 94 2.64 -0.73 -4.84
N GLU A 95 1.71 0.22 -4.83
CA GLU A 95 0.54 0.25 -5.70
C GLU A 95 0.94 0.31 -7.19
N LEU A 96 1.92 1.14 -7.55
CA LEU A 96 2.43 1.20 -8.93
C LEU A 96 3.03 -0.13 -9.39
N ILE A 97 3.64 -0.87 -8.46
CA ILE A 97 4.13 -2.22 -8.69
C ILE A 97 2.93 -3.20 -8.81
N TYR A 98 1.93 -3.09 -7.95
CA TYR A 98 0.76 -3.98 -7.93
C TYR A 98 -0.06 -3.90 -9.21
N ILE A 99 -0.24 -2.70 -9.77
CA ILE A 99 -0.93 -2.49 -11.05
C ILE A 99 -0.33 -3.38 -12.15
N ARG A 100 0.98 -3.66 -12.09
CA ARG A 100 1.64 -4.57 -13.03
C ARG A 100 1.64 -6.02 -12.56
N ILE A 101 2.01 -6.28 -11.31
CA ILE A 101 2.23 -7.66 -10.82
C ILE A 101 0.90 -8.41 -10.64
N VAL A 102 -0.13 -7.77 -10.10
CA VAL A 102 -1.38 -8.43 -9.74
C VAL A 102 -2.08 -9.06 -10.96
N PRO A 103 -2.37 -8.33 -12.05
CA PRO A 103 -3.04 -8.91 -13.22
C PRO A 103 -2.13 -9.85 -14.03
N ASN A 104 -0.81 -9.62 -14.05
CA ASN A 104 0.10 -10.35 -14.92
C ASN A 104 0.82 -11.53 -14.26
N VAL A 105 0.79 -11.66 -12.93
CA VAL A 105 1.54 -12.70 -12.21
C VAL A 105 0.67 -13.39 -11.18
N LEU A 106 -0.05 -12.63 -10.34
CA LEU A 106 -0.77 -13.20 -9.21
C LEU A 106 -2.16 -13.74 -9.56
N LEU A 107 -2.97 -12.95 -10.25
CA LEU A 107 -4.36 -13.23 -10.59
C LEU A 107 -4.58 -12.92 -12.07
N ARG A 108 -4.07 -13.80 -12.93
CA ARG A 108 -4.25 -13.72 -14.38
C ARG A 108 -5.69 -14.01 -14.76
N ASP A 109 -6.19 -13.30 -15.76
CA ASP A 109 -7.44 -13.66 -16.40
C ASP A 109 -7.24 -15.05 -17.04
N LYS A 110 -8.09 -16.01 -16.69
CA LYS A 110 -8.14 -17.27 -17.42
C LYS A 110 -8.59 -16.94 -18.83
N ALA A 111 -7.74 -17.23 -19.82
CA ALA A 111 -8.16 -17.22 -21.21
C ALA A 111 -9.42 -18.08 -21.31
N ILE A 112 -10.52 -17.48 -21.77
CA ILE A 112 -11.72 -18.22 -22.13
C ILE A 112 -11.30 -19.10 -23.30
N ASN A 113 -11.03 -20.39 -23.04
CA ASN A 113 -10.81 -21.36 -24.10
C ASN A 113 -12.12 -21.48 -24.89
N HIS A 114 -12.22 -20.76 -26.00
CA HIS A 114 -13.23 -20.92 -27.04
C HIS A 114 -12.99 -22.21 -27.84
N ASP A 115 -12.82 -23.33 -27.15
CA ASP A 115 -12.52 -24.60 -27.82
C ASP A 115 -13.46 -25.69 -27.33
N LYS A 116 -14.69 -25.62 -27.84
CA LYS A 116 -15.51 -26.81 -28.13
C LYS A 116 -16.40 -26.49 -29.34
N PRO A 117 -16.15 -27.10 -30.52
CA PRO A 117 -17.18 -27.15 -31.54
C PRO A 117 -18.31 -28.04 -31.01
N SER A 118 -19.53 -27.49 -30.99
CA SER A 118 -20.76 -28.26 -30.85
C SER A 118 -20.90 -29.15 -32.08
N VAL A 119 -20.60 -30.43 -31.91
CA VAL A 119 -21.08 -31.52 -32.77
C VAL A 119 -22.59 -31.63 -32.62
#